data_AF-A0A847E5T1-F1
#
_entry.id   AF-A0A847E5T1-F1
#
_cell.length_a   1.000
_cell.length_b   1.000
_cell.length_c   1.000
_cell.angle_alpha   90.00
_cell.angle_beta   90.00
_cell.angle_gamma   90.00
#
_symmetry.space_group_name_H-M   'P 1'
#
loop_
_entity.id
_entity.type
_entity.pdbx_description
1 polymer ?
#
loop_
_entity_poly.entity_id
_entity_poly.type
_entity_poly.pdbx_seq_one_letter_code
_entity_poly.pdbx_strand_id
1 'polypeptide(L)'
;YITGRLKEQFKLENGKYVFPVAIEEDIKLNHYIENAMIYGEGREFNIALIIPDFVALDKWAEKNNLPKDHAELLKREETRKFLENEIMNQLKDTYGNYEIPRKLIFLEEPFSLENGMLTQTMKLKRRIVFDKYKDQIEKLYVK
;
A
#
# COMPACT_ATOMS: atom_id res chain seq x y z
N TYR A 1 -24.97 -16.37 -13.32
CA TYR A 1 -23.71 -17.06 -12.98
C TYR A 1 -22.54 -16.11 -13.23
N ILE A 2 -22.05 -15.43 -12.19
CA ILE A 2 -20.93 -14.49 -12.30
C ILE A 2 -19.66 -15.21 -11.82
N THR A 3 -19.00 -15.93 -12.73
CA THR A 3 -17.66 -16.49 -12.51
C THR A 3 -16.64 -15.40 -12.81
N GLY A 4 -16.48 -14.48 -11.86
CA GLY A 4 -15.57 -13.33 -11.99
C GLY A 4 -14.80 -13.04 -10.71
N ARG A 5 -14.61 -14.03 -9.84
CA ARG A 5 -13.61 -13.96 -8.77
C ARG A 5 -12.27 -14.39 -9.37
N LEU A 6 -11.70 -13.53 -10.22
CA LEU A 6 -10.29 -13.64 -10.56
C LEU A 6 -9.54 -13.34 -9.26
N LYS A 7 -9.21 -14.39 -8.49
CA LYS A 7 -8.24 -14.29 -7.41
C LYS A 7 -6.94 -13.90 -8.10
N GLU A 8 -6.65 -12.60 -8.18
CA GLU A 8 -5.35 -12.10 -8.63
C GLU A 8 -4.34 -12.48 -7.55
N GLN A 9 -3.95 -13.76 -7.53
CA GLN A 9 -2.83 -14.28 -6.76
C GLN A 9 -1.60 -14.25 -7.66
N PHE A 10 -0.47 -13.81 -7.12
CA PHE A 10 0.81 -13.92 -7.81
C PHE A 10 1.74 -14.82 -7.03
N LYS A 11 2.79 -15.27 -7.71
CA LYS A 11 3.84 -16.10 -7.14
C LYS A 11 5.07 -15.24 -6.89
N LEU A 12 5.57 -15.29 -5.66
CA LEU A 12 6.87 -14.73 -5.30
C LEU A 12 8.00 -15.55 -5.93
N GLU A 13 9.19 -14.96 -6.04
CA GLU A 13 10.40 -15.65 -6.51
C GLU A 13 10.70 -16.90 -5.67
N ASN A 14 10.42 -16.83 -4.37
CA ASN A 14 10.53 -17.94 -3.42
C ASN A 14 9.50 -19.08 -3.62
N GLY A 15 8.65 -18.97 -4.63
CA GLY A 15 7.66 -19.97 -4.99
C GLY A 15 6.37 -19.98 -4.16
N LYS A 16 6.24 -19.05 -3.21
CA LYS A 16 5.06 -18.83 -2.37
C LYS A 16 3.98 -18.06 -3.13
N TYR A 17 2.71 -18.36 -2.85
CA TYR A 17 1.58 -17.61 -3.40
C TYR A 17 1.18 -16.49 -2.46
N VAL A 18 0.83 -15.34 -3.02
CA VAL A 18 0.39 -14.15 -2.28
C VAL A 18 -0.91 -13.64 -2.88
N PHE A 19 -1.83 -13.23 -2.02
CA PHE A 19 -3.11 -12.65 -2.39
C PHE A 19 -3.11 -11.14 -2.14
N PRO A 20 -2.61 -10.32 -3.08
CA PRO A 20 -2.57 -8.87 -2.92
C PRO A 20 -3.92 -8.28 -2.57
N VAL A 21 -4.99 -8.70 -3.26
CA VAL A 21 -6.33 -8.12 -3.07
C VAL A 21 -6.80 -8.28 -1.62
N ALA A 22 -6.59 -9.46 -1.03
CA ALA A 22 -7.01 -9.71 0.35
C ALA A 22 -6.24 -8.82 1.34
N ILE A 23 -4.92 -8.70 1.14
CA ILE A 23 -4.05 -7.85 1.95
C ILE A 23 -4.43 -6.37 1.77
N GLU A 24 -4.66 -5.92 0.55
CA GLU A 24 -5.10 -4.55 0.22
C GLU A 24 -6.44 -4.22 0.89
N GLU A 25 -7.42 -5.12 0.82
CA GLU A 25 -8.72 -4.95 1.47
C GLU A 25 -8.59 -4.89 2.98
N ASP A 26 -7.77 -5.75 3.57
CA ASP A 26 -7.51 -5.74 5.01
C ASP A 26 -6.87 -4.41 5.43
N ILE A 27 -5.81 -3.98 4.76
CA ILE A 27 -5.14 -2.70 5.04
C ILE A 27 -6.13 -1.52 4.97
N LYS A 28 -7.05 -1.52 3.99
CA LYS A 28 -8.08 -0.48 3.85
C LYS A 28 -9.11 -0.46 4.98
N LEU A 29 -9.20 -1.50 5.81
CA LEU A 29 -10.04 -1.46 7.02
C LEU A 29 -9.47 -0.50 8.07
N ASN A 30 -8.19 -0.15 7.96
CA ASN A 30 -7.56 0.80 8.86
C ASN A 30 -8.02 2.23 8.54
N HIS A 31 -8.51 2.95 9.56
CA HIS A 31 -8.99 4.32 9.43
C HIS A 31 -7.93 5.31 8.92
N TYR A 32 -6.64 5.01 9.13
CA TYR A 32 -5.55 5.86 8.65
C TYR A 32 -5.19 5.65 7.19
N ILE A 33 -5.77 4.64 6.52
CA ILE A 33 -5.39 4.25 5.17
C ILE A 33 -6.58 4.41 4.22
N GLU A 34 -6.43 5.25 3.21
CA GLU A 34 -7.46 5.44 2.18
C GLU A 34 -7.40 4.34 1.13
N ASN A 35 -6.19 4.01 0.67
CA ASN A 35 -5.98 3.00 -0.35
C ASN A 35 -4.64 2.28 -0.17
N ALA A 36 -4.58 1.03 -0.62
CA ALA A 36 -3.36 0.23 -0.61
C ALA A 36 -3.25 -0.55 -1.92
N MET A 37 -2.01 -0.78 -2.36
CA MET A 37 -1.65 -1.65 -3.46
C MET A 37 -0.45 -2.52 -3.10
N ILE A 38 -0.58 -3.83 -3.28
CA ILE A 38 0.51 -4.78 -3.06
C ILE A 38 1.18 -5.12 -4.39
N TYR A 39 2.50 -5.09 -4.40
CA TYR A 39 3.34 -5.45 -5.52
C TYR A 39 4.46 -6.40 -5.07
N GLY A 40 4.59 -7.54 -5.74
CA GLY A 40 5.67 -8.49 -5.47
C GLY A 40 5.74 -9.63 -6.47
N GLU A 41 5.07 -9.50 -7.62
CA GLU A 41 5.02 -10.56 -8.62
C GLU A 41 6.43 -10.87 -9.14
N GLY A 42 6.89 -12.11 -8.94
CA GLY A 42 8.23 -12.54 -9.35
C GLY A 42 9.39 -11.87 -8.60
N ARG A 43 9.16 -11.39 -7.37
CA ARG A 43 10.19 -10.77 -6.52
C ARG A 43 10.44 -11.58 -5.25
N GLU A 44 11.56 -11.33 -4.57
CA GLU A 44 11.91 -12.02 -3.31
C GLU A 44 10.93 -11.68 -2.17
N PHE A 45 10.44 -10.44 -2.13
CA PHE A 45 9.54 -9.93 -1.11
C PHE A 45 8.47 -9.00 -1.70
N ASN A 46 7.35 -8.85 -0.97
CA ASN A 46 6.29 -7.91 -1.33
C ASN A 46 6.63 -6.49 -0.87
N ILE A 47 6.20 -5.53 -1.68
CA ILE A 47 6.19 -4.10 -1.41
C ILE A 47 4.74 -3.64 -1.41
N ALA A 48 4.40 -2.78 -0.45
CA ALA A 48 3.08 -2.19 -0.34
C ALA A 48 3.15 -0.69 -0.64
N LEU A 49 2.38 -0.24 -1.61
CA LEU A 49 2.12 1.17 -1.85
C LEU A 49 0.87 1.56 -1.10
N ILE A 50 0.99 2.50 -0.18
CA ILE A 50 -0.04 2.88 0.76
C ILE A 50 -0.34 4.35 0.58
N ILE A 51 -1.61 4.68 0.44
CA ILE A 51 -2.11 6.05 0.47
C ILE A 51 -2.74 6.24 1.84
N PRO A 52 -2.11 7.00 2.74
CA PRO A 52 -2.74 7.34 4.00
C PRO A 52 -3.93 8.27 3.76
N ASP A 53 -4.93 8.13 4.60
CA ASP A 53 -6.03 9.07 4.68
C ASP A 53 -5.54 10.35 5.35
N PHE A 54 -5.38 11.41 4.58
CA PHE A 54 -4.88 12.69 5.08
C PHE A 54 -5.81 13.33 6.10
N VAL A 55 -7.12 13.05 6.04
CA VAL A 55 -8.10 13.61 6.97
C VAL A 55 -7.92 12.99 8.35
N ALA A 56 -7.71 11.68 8.42
CA ALA A 56 -7.37 10.94 9.63
C ALA A 56 -5.97 11.32 10.13
N LEU A 57 -5.01 11.45 9.21
CA LEU A 57 -3.63 11.82 9.53
C LEU A 57 -3.55 13.22 10.13
N ASP A 58 -4.32 14.20 9.62
CA ASP A 58 -4.37 15.57 10.17
C ASP A 58 -4.86 15.57 11.62
N LYS A 59 -5.91 14.78 11.93
CA LYS A 59 -6.40 14.63 13.31
C LYS A 59 -5.35 14.03 14.23
N TRP A 60 -4.62 13.02 13.75
CA TRP A 60 -3.53 12.43 14.52
C TRP A 60 -2.37 13.40 14.70
N ALA A 61 -2.01 14.14 13.64
CA ALA A 61 -0.96 15.14 13.67
C ALA A 61 -1.30 16.28 14.65
N GLU A 62 -2.52 16.80 14.62
CA GLU A 62 -2.99 17.83 15.56
C GLU A 62 -2.89 17.36 17.01
N LYS A 63 -3.29 16.11 17.28
CA LYS A 63 -3.18 15.50 18.62
C LYS A 63 -1.73 15.34 19.08
N ASN A 64 -0.81 15.08 18.15
CA ASN A 64 0.61 14.91 18.43
C ASN A 64 1.44 16.20 18.25
N ASN A 65 0.79 17.37 18.06
CA ASN A 65 1.46 18.65 17.79
C ASN A 65 2.43 18.60 16.59
N LEU A 66 2.07 17.86 15.55
CA LEU A 66 2.82 17.74 14.30
C LEU A 66 2.30 18.74 13.25
N PRO A 67 3.12 19.09 12.24
CA PRO A 67 2.69 19.99 11.16
C PRO A 67 1.50 19.39 10.40
N LYS A 68 0.56 20.24 9.98
CA LYS A 68 -0.60 19.85 9.15
C LYS A 68 -0.23 19.60 7.68
N ASP A 69 1.01 19.91 7.31
CA ASP A 69 1.47 19.69 5.94
C ASP A 69 1.65 18.20 5.67
N HIS A 70 0.85 17.67 4.75
CA HIS A 70 0.83 16.24 4.42
C HIS A 70 2.17 15.74 3.91
N ALA A 71 2.88 16.55 3.11
CA ALA A 71 4.17 16.16 2.55
C ALA A 71 5.25 16.14 3.63
N GLU A 72 5.22 17.07 4.60
CA GLU A 72 6.09 17.01 5.76
C GLU A 72 5.77 15.82 6.67
N LEU A 73 4.49 15.56 6.96
CA LEU A 73 4.08 14.40 7.76
C LEU A 73 4.58 13.10 7.14
N LEU A 74 4.36 12.95 5.84
CA LEU A 74 4.84 11.79 5.10
C LEU A 74 6.36 11.71 5.02
N LYS A 75 7.12 12.79 5.24
CA LYS A 75 8.59 12.75 5.31
C LYS A 75 9.11 12.37 6.70
N ARG A 76 8.31 12.61 7.75
CA ARG A 76 8.70 12.28 9.13
C ARG A 76 8.71 10.77 9.34
N GLU A 77 9.81 10.29 9.91
CA GLU A 77 9.93 8.88 10.30
C GLU A 77 8.89 8.47 11.33
N GLU A 78 8.50 9.35 12.25
CA GLU A 78 7.50 9.07 13.28
C GLU A 78 6.15 8.66 12.67
N THR A 79 5.66 9.46 11.71
CA THR A 79 4.41 9.17 11.00
C THR A 79 4.51 7.90 10.16
N ARG A 80 5.62 7.72 9.43
CA ARG A 80 5.85 6.51 8.63
C ARG A 80 5.88 5.26 9.51
N LYS A 81 6.62 5.30 10.63
CA LYS A 81 6.70 4.19 11.58
C LYS A 81 5.36 3.91 12.25
N PHE A 82 4.60 4.94 12.58
CA PHE A 82 3.26 4.79 13.12
C PHE A 82 2.36 4.02 12.15
N LEU A 83 2.24 4.50 10.90
CA LEU A 83 1.44 3.85 9.87
C LEU A 83 1.94 2.44 9.54
N GLU A 84 3.26 2.27 9.40
CA GLU A 84 3.88 0.97 9.16
C GLU A 84 3.56 -0.01 10.28
N ASN A 85 3.66 0.42 11.54
CA ASN A 85 3.38 -0.43 12.69
C ASN A 85 1.89 -0.79 12.77
N GLU A 86 0.99 0.15 12.49
CA GLU A 86 -0.45 -0.13 12.42
C GLU A 86 -0.77 -1.18 11.35
N ILE A 87 -0.23 -1.00 10.13
CA ILE A 87 -0.41 -1.95 9.03
C ILE A 87 0.20 -3.30 9.35
N MET A 88 1.46 -3.33 9.81
CA MET A 88 2.14 -4.58 10.11
C MET A 88 1.48 -5.34 11.26
N ASN A 89 1.00 -4.67 12.31
CA ASN A 89 0.30 -5.36 13.40
C ASN A 89 -1.00 -5.99 12.93
N GLN A 90 -1.77 -5.28 12.10
CA GLN A 90 -3.01 -5.80 11.53
C GLN A 90 -2.76 -7.02 10.63
N LEU A 91 -1.75 -6.93 9.76
CA LEU A 91 -1.40 -8.00 8.84
C LEU A 91 -0.74 -9.20 9.53
N LYS A 92 0.01 -8.99 10.61
CA LYS A 92 0.73 -10.06 11.32
C LYS A 92 -0.20 -11.01 12.05
N ASP A 93 -1.39 -10.56 12.44
CA ASP A 93 -2.41 -11.41 13.07
C ASP A 93 -3.08 -12.33 12.03
N THR A 94 -3.25 -11.84 10.79
CA THR A 94 -4.02 -12.50 9.74
C THR A 94 -3.17 -13.29 8.73
N TYR A 95 -1.98 -12.79 8.39
CA TYR A 95 -1.16 -13.27 7.27
C TYR A 95 0.21 -13.78 7.71
N GLY A 96 0.79 -14.69 6.92
CA GLY A 96 2.14 -15.19 7.15
C GLY A 96 3.20 -14.13 6.85
N ASN A 97 4.36 -14.22 7.53
CA ASN A 97 5.50 -13.31 7.35
C ASN A 97 6.00 -13.16 5.88
N TYR A 98 5.67 -14.10 5.01
CA TYR A 98 6.01 -14.07 3.58
C TYR A 98 5.00 -13.28 2.73
N GLU A 99 3.76 -13.12 3.19
CA GLU A 99 2.71 -12.34 2.53
C GLU A 99 2.82 -10.87 2.91
N ILE A 100 3.19 -10.61 4.16
CA ILE A 100 3.34 -9.26 4.70
C ILE A 100 4.41 -8.50 3.89
N PRO A 101 4.09 -7.29 3.41
CA PRO A 101 5.04 -6.45 2.69
C PRO A 101 6.23 -6.11 3.58
N ARG A 102 7.44 -6.36 3.08
CA ARG A 102 8.69 -6.01 3.77
C ARG A 102 9.03 -4.53 3.69
N LYS A 103 8.54 -3.86 2.65
CA LYS A 103 8.74 -2.44 2.43
C LYS A 103 7.40 -1.78 2.14
N LEU A 104 7.18 -0.64 2.76
CA LEU A 104 6.00 0.19 2.56
C LEU A 104 6.43 1.51 1.92
N ILE A 105 5.72 1.92 0.89
CA ILE A 105 5.86 3.21 0.22
C ILE A 105 4.60 4.00 0.53
N PHE A 106 4.76 5.12 1.21
CA PHE A 106 3.64 6.03 1.45
C PHE A 106 3.55 7.03 0.30
N LEU A 107 2.39 7.09 -0.32
CA LEU A 107 2.09 7.96 -1.46
C LEU A 107 1.38 9.21 -0.97
N GLU A 108 1.82 10.38 -1.44
CA GLU A 108 1.13 11.64 -1.19
C GLU A 108 -0.11 11.82 -2.06
N GLU A 109 -0.07 11.29 -3.29
CA GLU A 109 -1.16 11.42 -4.25
C GLU A 109 -2.09 10.21 -4.21
N PRO A 110 -3.41 10.40 -4.03
CA PRO A 110 -4.36 9.30 -4.07
C PRO A 110 -4.55 8.76 -5.49
N PHE A 111 -5.01 7.51 -5.57
CA PHE A 111 -5.36 6.89 -6.85
C PHE A 111 -6.60 7.58 -7.42
N SER A 112 -6.41 8.28 -8.54
CA SER A 112 -7.47 9.06 -9.19
C SER A 112 -7.59 8.71 -10.67
N LEU A 113 -8.75 9.05 -11.26
CA LEU A 113 -8.99 8.97 -12.70
C LEU A 113 -8.06 9.93 -13.45
N GLU A 114 -7.83 11.12 -12.91
CA GLU A 114 -6.95 12.16 -13.47
C GLU A 114 -5.50 11.67 -13.60
N ASN A 115 -5.01 10.98 -12.58
CA ASN A 115 -3.68 10.35 -12.59
C ASN A 115 -3.60 9.09 -13.46
N GLY A 116 -4.70 8.68 -14.12
CA GLY A 116 -4.77 7.50 -14.97
C GLY A 116 -4.65 6.16 -14.24
N MET A 117 -4.57 6.20 -12.90
CA MET A 117 -4.37 5.04 -12.02
C MET A 117 -5.68 4.29 -11.79
N LEU A 118 -6.81 4.98 -11.88
CA LEU A 118 -8.13 4.35 -11.88
C LEU A 118 -8.69 4.25 -13.30
N THR A 119 -9.40 3.16 -13.56
CA THR A 119 -10.30 3.03 -14.71
C THR A 119 -11.57 3.85 -14.47
N GLN A 120 -12.32 4.18 -15.53
CA GLN A 120 -13.65 4.82 -15.44
C GLN A 120 -14.64 4.07 -14.53
N THR A 121 -14.40 2.78 -14.26
CA THR A 121 -15.17 1.98 -13.29
C THR A 121 -14.57 1.97 -11.87
N MET A 122 -13.70 2.94 -11.54
CA MET A 122 -12.94 3.05 -10.29
C MET A 122 -12.09 1.82 -9.93
N LYS A 123 -11.83 0.91 -10.88
CA LYS A 123 -10.88 -0.19 -10.68
C LYS A 123 -9.45 0.31 -10.84
N LEU A 124 -8.57 -0.12 -9.95
CA LEU A 124 -7.16 0.22 -9.96
C LEU A 124 -6.41 -0.45 -11.12
N LYS A 125 -5.67 0.34 -11.88
CA LYS A 125 -4.77 -0.12 -12.94
C LYS A 125 -3.37 -0.36 -12.37
N ARG A 126 -3.16 -1.55 -11.80
CA ARG A 126 -1.87 -1.98 -11.23
C ARG A 126 -0.68 -1.71 -12.16
N ARG A 127 -0.85 -1.95 -13.46
CA ARG A 127 0.20 -1.72 -14.47
C ARG A 127 0.64 -0.25 -14.55
N ILE A 128 -0.31 0.70 -14.46
CA ILE A 128 0.00 2.14 -14.54
C ILE A 128 0.63 2.63 -13.24
N VAL A 129 0.08 2.19 -12.09
CA VAL A 129 0.65 2.50 -10.77
C VAL A 129 2.08 1.98 -10.68
N PHE A 130 2.31 0.72 -11.08
CA PHE A 130 3.64 0.14 -11.13
C PHE A 130 4.56 0.96 -12.04
N ASP A 131 4.15 1.33 -13.25
CA ASP A 131 4.99 2.10 -14.17
C ASP A 131 5.38 3.46 -13.59
N LYS A 132 4.44 4.19 -12.98
CA LYS A 132 4.71 5.49 -12.33
C LYS A 132 5.67 5.36 -11.14
N TYR A 133 5.52 4.32 -10.33
CA TYR A 133 6.32 4.10 -9.12
C TYR A 133 7.47 3.11 -9.33
N LYS A 134 7.73 2.70 -10.56
CA LYS A 134 8.70 1.65 -10.91
C LYS A 134 10.07 1.98 -10.34
N ASP A 135 10.54 3.21 -10.55
CA ASP A 135 11.85 3.67 -10.07
C ASP A 135 11.97 3.58 -8.53
N GLN A 136 10.91 3.94 -7.80
CA GLN A 136 10.89 3.84 -6.33
C GLN A 136 10.84 2.39 -5.85
N ILE A 137 10.02 1.56 -6.48
CA ILE A 137 9.92 0.12 -6.20
C ILE A 137 11.26 -0.56 -6.48
N GLU A 138 11.88 -0.28 -7.63
CA GLU A 138 13.17 -0.85 -8.00
C GLU A 138 14.29 -0.39 -7.06
N LYS A 139 14.31 0.88 -6.62
CA LYS A 139 15.24 1.35 -5.58
C LYS A 139 15.13 0.61 -4.25
N LEU A 140 13.98 0.02 -3.93
CA LEU A 140 13.82 -0.79 -2.72
C LEU A 140 14.32 -2.21 -2.88
N TYR A 141 14.35 -2.73 -4.11
CA TYR A 141 14.92 -4.05 -4.43
C TYR A 141 16.41 -3.99 -4.73
N VAL A 142 16.89 -2.90 -5.34
CA VAL A 142 18.31 -2.64 -5.61
C VAL A 142 18.93 -2.15 -4.32
N LYS A 143 19.49 -3.09 -3.56
CA LYS A 143 20.30 -2.81 -2.38
C LYS A 143 21.76 -2.65 -2.76
#